data_AF-A0A1A3NK86-F1
#
_entry.id   AF-A0A1A3NK86-F1
#
_cell.length_a   1.000
_cell.length_b   1.000
_cell.length_c   1.000
_cell.angle_alpha   90.00
_cell.angle_beta   90.00
_cell.angle_gamma   90.00
#
_symmetry.space_group_name_H-M   'P 1'
#
loop_
_entity.id
_entity.type
_entity.pdbx_description
1 polymer ?
#
loop_
_entity_poly.entity_id
_entity_poly.type
_entity_poly.pdbx_seq_one_letter_code
_entity_poly.pdbx_strand_id
1 'polypeptide(L)'
;MGNFGIFNNGLGNFGIANTGTGNGMTGAQGINPTPVINPALDGGNGTSNIEFVPHVSIGGGTGGPGQAGGFGVNGGNGGTGGNATIDFDNTSIAVAGYGGNGGAGGAGGADGGAGGAGGEAVSYYGTAVAGRGGDGGVGGIGTSGQTGGAGGAGGAGGRGGWLVGDGGMGGSGGTGGGGGTGDFGGKGGAGGFSGTPGGDSAVSVSVDAIGGKGGNGGNGGEGGTGGGGGAGGSGGEGGAGGWLVGNGGGGGNGGLGGAGGMGGGGGMGGNGANGADAVSQSTFGPGVGAHGGNGGNGGDAGHGGGGGAGGDGGYAGTGGRGGLLSGQQGVTGLGGGGGIGGSGGEHGTVGSGGAAGTGTSPYATNGSPGDPGHGGDAYNGARGDDGNPG
;
A
#
# COMPACT_ATOMS: atom_id res chain seq x y z
N MET A 1 67.44 -46.09 -29.23
CA MET A 1 67.72 -44.65 -28.99
C MET A 1 66.39 -43.92 -29.10
N GLY A 2 65.87 -43.12 -28.17
CA GLY A 2 66.20 -42.81 -26.78
C GLY A 2 64.87 -42.85 -26.00
N ASN A 3 64.84 -43.39 -24.81
CA ASN A 3 65.27 -42.83 -23.53
C ASN A 3 64.04 -42.36 -22.75
N PHE A 4 63.61 -43.26 -21.88
CA PHE A 4 62.63 -43.12 -20.82
C PHE A 4 63.24 -42.24 -19.72
N GLY A 5 62.52 -41.24 -19.24
CA GLY A 5 62.97 -40.38 -18.15
C GLY A 5 61.80 -40.01 -17.24
N ILE A 6 61.74 -40.67 -16.08
CA ILE A 6 60.90 -40.26 -14.95
C ILE A 6 61.73 -39.35 -14.01
N PHE A 7 61.02 -38.38 -13.43
CA PHE A 7 61.31 -37.57 -12.23
C PHE A 7 62.25 -36.35 -12.36
N ASN A 8 61.68 -35.15 -12.14
CA ASN A 8 62.20 -34.27 -11.10
C ASN A 8 61.10 -33.35 -10.51
N ASN A 9 61.29 -33.09 -9.23
CA ASN A 9 60.49 -32.56 -8.14
C ASN A 9 60.02 -31.11 -8.27
N GLY A 10 58.97 -30.82 -7.50
CA GLY A 10 58.91 -29.58 -6.72
C GLY A 10 57.71 -28.71 -7.03
N LEU A 11 57.03 -28.32 -5.95
CA LEU A 11 55.95 -27.35 -5.83
C LEU A 11 54.55 -27.95 -5.96
N GLY A 12 53.85 -27.83 -4.83
CA GLY A 12 52.59 -28.46 -4.53
C GLY A 12 51.53 -28.17 -5.57
N ASN A 13 50.69 -29.17 -5.79
CA ASN A 13 49.40 -29.02 -6.42
C ASN A 13 48.58 -28.05 -5.56
N PHE A 14 48.70 -26.76 -5.83
CA PHE A 14 47.87 -25.71 -5.26
C PHE A 14 46.51 -25.89 -5.91
N GLY A 15 45.71 -26.81 -5.35
CA GLY A 15 44.29 -26.88 -5.60
C GLY A 15 43.71 -25.56 -5.11
N ILE A 16 43.58 -24.59 -6.01
CA ILE A 16 42.77 -23.40 -5.76
C ILE A 16 41.35 -23.92 -5.62
N ALA A 17 40.94 -24.18 -4.37
CA ALA A 17 39.53 -24.34 -4.06
C ALA A 17 38.85 -23.06 -4.55
N ASN A 18 37.81 -23.19 -5.36
CA ASN A 18 36.96 -22.07 -5.67
C ASN A 18 36.31 -21.61 -4.35
N THR A 19 36.90 -20.59 -3.72
CA THR A 19 36.51 -20.08 -2.40
C THR A 19 35.35 -19.09 -2.48
N GLY A 20 34.91 -18.72 -3.69
CA GLY A 20 33.83 -17.77 -3.92
C GLY A 20 32.49 -18.47 -4.15
N THR A 21 31.62 -18.41 -3.16
CA THR A 21 30.20 -18.78 -3.29
C THR A 21 29.40 -17.63 -3.88
N GLY A 22 28.32 -17.96 -4.61
CA GLY A 22 27.38 -16.95 -5.08
C GLY A 22 26.66 -16.30 -3.91
N ASN A 23 26.65 -14.97 -3.86
CA ASN A 23 25.76 -14.24 -2.97
C ASN A 23 24.33 -14.38 -3.47
N GLY A 24 23.37 -14.31 -2.54
CA GLY A 24 21.98 -14.19 -2.87
C GLY A 24 21.70 -12.90 -3.63
N MET A 25 20.85 -12.98 -4.64
CA MET A 25 20.38 -11.78 -5.35
C MET A 25 19.43 -11.00 -4.46
N THR A 26 19.51 -9.67 -4.51
CA THR A 26 18.53 -8.82 -3.82
C THR A 26 17.15 -9.03 -4.44
N GLY A 27 16.12 -9.09 -3.60
CA GLY A 27 14.73 -9.16 -4.04
C GLY A 27 14.35 -7.88 -4.80
N ALA A 28 13.52 -8.04 -5.83
CA ALA A 28 13.02 -6.89 -6.58
C ALA A 28 12.11 -6.02 -5.69
N GLN A 29 12.13 -4.71 -5.91
CA GLN A 29 11.19 -3.80 -5.27
C GLN A 29 9.76 -4.13 -5.72
N GLY A 30 8.80 -3.82 -4.85
CA GLY A 30 7.42 -3.57 -5.28
C GLY A 30 7.46 -2.39 -6.25
N ILE A 31 6.81 -2.56 -7.39
CA ILE A 31 6.67 -1.48 -8.38
C ILE A 31 5.20 -1.38 -8.71
N ASN A 32 4.60 -0.29 -8.29
CA ASN A 32 3.28 0.09 -8.73
C ASN A 32 3.35 0.46 -10.22
N PRO A 33 2.38 0.00 -11.03
CA PRO A 33 2.18 0.57 -12.35
C PRO A 33 1.83 2.06 -12.22
N THR A 34 2.16 2.87 -13.23
CA THR A 34 1.67 4.25 -13.27
C THR A 34 0.14 4.23 -13.31
N PRO A 35 -0.55 4.84 -12.32
CA PRO A 35 -2.01 4.77 -12.29
C PRO A 35 -2.64 5.41 -13.52
N VAL A 36 -3.63 4.74 -14.09
CA VAL A 36 -4.35 5.20 -15.30
C VAL A 36 -5.81 5.48 -14.98
N ILE A 37 -6.36 6.54 -15.57
CA ILE A 37 -7.79 6.87 -15.49
C ILE A 37 -8.53 6.14 -16.60
N ASN A 38 -9.62 5.46 -16.26
CA ASN A 38 -10.53 4.86 -17.23
C ASN A 38 -11.94 5.44 -17.09
N PRO A 39 -12.34 6.40 -17.96
CA PRO A 39 -13.66 7.04 -17.90
C PRO A 39 -14.83 6.08 -18.08
N ALA A 40 -14.62 4.88 -18.64
CA ALA A 40 -15.67 3.87 -18.75
C ALA A 40 -16.08 3.29 -17.39
N LEU A 41 -15.29 3.54 -16.35
CA LEU A 41 -15.62 3.19 -14.97
C LEU A 41 -16.48 4.26 -14.30
N ASP A 42 -16.63 5.45 -14.89
CA ASP A 42 -17.39 6.53 -14.28
C ASP A 42 -18.89 6.19 -14.25
N GLY A 43 -19.53 6.57 -13.15
CA GLY A 43 -20.96 6.46 -12.98
C GLY A 43 -21.72 7.42 -13.89
N GLY A 44 -22.83 6.96 -14.46
CA GLY A 44 -23.69 7.81 -15.28
C GLY A 44 -24.41 8.87 -14.45
N ASN A 45 -24.65 10.05 -15.04
CA ASN A 45 -25.39 11.10 -14.37
C ASN A 45 -26.88 10.75 -14.22
N GLY A 46 -27.47 11.19 -13.12
CA GLY A 46 -28.89 11.13 -12.87
C GLY A 46 -29.68 12.06 -13.80
N THR A 47 -30.86 11.60 -14.21
CA THR A 47 -31.79 12.37 -15.04
C THR A 47 -32.43 13.50 -14.23
N SER A 48 -32.47 14.72 -14.75
CA SER A 48 -33.12 15.85 -14.07
C SER A 48 -34.61 15.92 -14.39
N ASN A 49 -35.38 16.54 -13.50
CA ASN A 49 -36.79 16.91 -13.70
C ASN A 49 -37.73 15.74 -14.08
N ILE A 50 -37.63 14.63 -13.36
CA ILE A 50 -38.55 13.49 -13.45
C ILE A 50 -39.89 13.90 -12.81
N GLU A 51 -40.96 13.90 -13.59
CA GLU A 51 -42.31 14.21 -13.10
C GLU A 51 -42.98 12.97 -12.49
N PHE A 52 -43.51 13.10 -11.27
CA PHE A 52 -44.25 12.02 -10.59
C PHE A 52 -45.75 12.33 -10.55
N VAL A 53 -46.55 11.73 -11.45
CA VAL A 53 -48.04 11.72 -11.53
C VAL A 53 -48.63 13.16 -11.61
N PRO A 54 -49.57 13.49 -12.52
CA PRO A 54 -49.59 14.83 -13.13
C PRO A 54 -49.70 15.93 -12.06
N HIS A 55 -48.59 16.69 -11.93
CA HIS A 55 -48.48 17.97 -11.21
C HIS A 55 -48.43 18.01 -9.67
N VAL A 56 -47.73 17.10 -8.96
CA VAL A 56 -47.49 17.32 -7.49
C VAL A 56 -46.01 17.38 -7.05
N SER A 57 -45.08 16.69 -7.72
CA SER A 57 -43.67 16.68 -7.34
C SER A 57 -42.71 16.44 -8.51
N ILE A 58 -41.54 17.10 -8.47
CA ILE A 58 -40.43 16.89 -9.41
C ILE A 58 -39.25 16.28 -8.68
N GLY A 59 -38.65 15.26 -9.27
CA GLY A 59 -37.47 14.59 -8.73
C GLY A 59 -36.26 14.56 -9.65
N GLY A 60 -35.07 14.50 -9.06
CA GLY A 60 -33.84 14.16 -9.76
C GLY A 60 -33.47 12.70 -9.58
N GLY A 61 -33.00 12.05 -10.63
CA GLY A 61 -32.47 10.69 -10.58
C GLY A 61 -31.11 10.65 -9.85
N THR A 62 -30.79 9.54 -9.21
CA THR A 62 -29.48 9.36 -8.57
C THR A 62 -28.38 9.15 -9.61
N GLY A 63 -27.21 9.74 -9.39
CA GLY A 63 -26.00 9.42 -10.14
C GLY A 63 -25.58 7.97 -9.88
N GLY A 64 -25.11 7.29 -10.92
CA GLY A 64 -24.58 5.94 -10.83
C GLY A 64 -23.26 5.91 -10.05
N PRO A 65 -22.92 4.80 -9.37
CA PRO A 65 -21.62 4.67 -8.74
C PRO A 65 -20.51 4.53 -9.78
N GLY A 66 -19.34 5.05 -9.46
CA GLY A 66 -18.10 4.71 -10.14
C GLY A 66 -17.71 3.27 -9.85
N GLN A 67 -17.17 2.58 -10.85
CA GLN A 67 -16.71 1.21 -10.75
C GLN A 67 -15.29 1.14 -10.19
N ALA A 68 -14.97 0.04 -9.52
CA ALA A 68 -13.62 -0.20 -9.04
C ALA A 68 -12.62 -0.34 -10.21
N GLY A 69 -11.41 0.17 -10.01
CA GLY A 69 -10.30 -0.01 -10.93
C GLY A 69 -9.71 -1.41 -10.87
N GLY A 70 -9.23 -1.90 -12.03
CA GLY A 70 -8.32 -3.06 -12.07
C GLY A 70 -6.90 -2.69 -11.62
N PHE A 71 -5.98 -3.65 -11.60
CA PHE A 71 -4.58 -3.39 -11.22
C PHE A 71 -3.98 -2.19 -11.97
N GLY A 72 -3.50 -1.18 -11.23
CA GLY A 72 -2.96 0.07 -11.77
C GLY A 72 -3.97 1.03 -12.39
N VAL A 73 -5.27 0.81 -12.19
CA VAL A 73 -6.33 1.66 -12.71
C VAL A 73 -7.03 2.34 -11.55
N ASN A 74 -7.23 3.64 -11.67
CA ASN A 74 -7.98 4.41 -10.67
C ASN A 74 -9.44 3.98 -10.64
N GLY A 75 -10.08 4.15 -9.49
CA GLY A 75 -11.53 4.00 -9.39
C GLY A 75 -12.24 5.03 -10.26
N GLY A 76 -13.37 4.64 -10.85
CA GLY A 76 -14.24 5.55 -11.59
C GLY A 76 -14.87 6.58 -10.64
N ASN A 77 -15.14 7.77 -11.16
CA ASN A 77 -15.86 8.79 -10.40
C ASN A 77 -17.35 8.44 -10.32
N GLY A 78 -18.00 8.84 -9.23
CA GLY A 78 -19.45 8.79 -9.13
C GLY A 78 -20.12 9.77 -10.09
N GLY A 79 -21.26 9.38 -10.65
CA GLY A 79 -22.08 10.25 -11.49
C GLY A 79 -22.77 11.34 -10.69
N THR A 80 -23.08 12.48 -11.31
CA THR A 80 -23.83 13.55 -10.63
C THR A 80 -25.29 13.16 -10.44
N GLY A 81 -25.92 13.59 -9.36
CA GLY A 81 -27.36 13.53 -9.20
C GLY A 81 -28.08 14.48 -10.17
N GLY A 82 -29.31 14.14 -10.54
CA GLY A 82 -30.17 14.98 -11.35
C GLY A 82 -30.74 16.15 -10.54
N ASN A 83 -30.93 17.29 -11.19
CA ASN A 83 -31.57 18.46 -10.58
C ASN A 83 -33.11 18.31 -10.58
N ALA A 84 -33.77 19.07 -9.71
CA ALA A 84 -35.21 19.17 -9.61
C ALA A 84 -35.63 20.65 -9.54
N THR A 85 -36.19 21.19 -10.62
CA THR A 85 -36.60 22.61 -10.72
C THR A 85 -38.07 22.72 -11.09
N ILE A 86 -38.84 23.47 -10.32
CA ILE A 86 -40.27 23.74 -10.55
C ILE A 86 -40.50 25.22 -10.89
N ASP A 87 -41.25 25.48 -11.96
CA ASP A 87 -41.42 26.83 -12.55
C ASP A 87 -42.92 27.21 -12.74
N PHE A 88 -43.73 27.16 -11.67
CA PHE A 88 -45.03 27.89 -11.51
C PHE A 88 -46.40 27.17 -11.53
N ASP A 89 -46.52 25.86 -11.77
CA ASP A 89 -47.84 25.19 -11.73
C ASP A 89 -48.00 24.24 -10.51
N ASN A 90 -48.63 24.74 -9.44
CA ASN A 90 -49.28 24.02 -8.31
C ASN A 90 -48.59 22.78 -7.68
N THR A 91 -47.26 22.68 -7.71
CA THR A 91 -46.49 21.51 -7.21
C THR A 91 -45.77 21.83 -5.89
N SER A 92 -45.83 20.90 -4.93
CA SER A 92 -45.55 21.15 -3.51
C SER A 92 -44.13 20.77 -3.06
N ILE A 93 -43.34 20.03 -3.86
CA ILE A 93 -42.01 19.52 -3.45
C ILE A 93 -41.07 19.30 -4.65
N ALA A 94 -39.83 19.78 -4.57
CA ALA A 94 -38.70 19.46 -5.45
C ALA A 94 -37.64 18.66 -4.67
N VAL A 95 -37.27 17.47 -5.15
CA VAL A 95 -36.25 16.62 -4.52
C VAL A 95 -35.18 16.23 -5.53
N ALA A 96 -33.97 16.74 -5.37
CA ALA A 96 -32.89 16.43 -6.28
C ALA A 96 -32.25 15.06 -5.98
N GLY A 97 -31.56 14.51 -6.98
CA GLY A 97 -30.95 13.20 -6.90
C GLY A 97 -29.63 13.20 -6.16
N TYR A 98 -29.29 12.10 -5.49
CA TYR A 98 -27.97 11.92 -4.88
C TYR A 98 -26.86 11.77 -5.92
N GLY A 99 -25.66 12.22 -5.57
CA GLY A 99 -24.45 11.86 -6.31
C GLY A 99 -24.08 10.39 -6.08
N GLY A 100 -23.49 9.74 -7.08
CA GLY A 100 -22.98 8.39 -6.97
C GLY A 100 -21.68 8.33 -6.17
N ASN A 101 -21.36 7.21 -5.53
CA ASN A 101 -20.08 7.04 -4.86
C ASN A 101 -18.95 6.83 -5.87
N GLY A 102 -17.73 7.24 -5.53
CA GLY A 102 -16.53 6.90 -6.28
C GLY A 102 -16.14 5.42 -6.10
N GLY A 103 -15.57 4.83 -7.15
CA GLY A 103 -15.05 3.47 -7.12
C GLY A 103 -13.73 3.36 -6.37
N ALA A 104 -13.42 2.17 -5.84
CA ALA A 104 -12.12 1.92 -5.24
C ALA A 104 -10.99 1.93 -6.30
N GLY A 105 -9.81 2.42 -5.92
CA GLY A 105 -8.59 2.28 -6.70
C GLY A 105 -8.15 0.82 -6.76
N GLY A 106 -7.66 0.38 -7.91
CA GLY A 106 -7.14 -0.97 -8.05
C GLY A 106 -5.82 -1.19 -7.32
N ALA A 107 -5.48 -2.47 -7.10
CA ALA A 107 -4.18 -2.85 -6.53
C ALA A 107 -3.01 -2.29 -7.35
N GLY A 108 -1.87 -2.12 -6.69
CA GLY A 108 -0.72 -1.39 -7.24
C GLY A 108 -0.83 0.12 -7.04
N GLY A 109 -1.37 0.54 -5.90
CA GLY A 109 -1.36 1.93 -5.45
C GLY A 109 -2.19 2.90 -6.29
N ALA A 110 -3.22 2.43 -7.00
CA ALA A 110 -4.07 3.33 -7.77
C ALA A 110 -5.02 4.12 -6.87
N ASP A 111 -5.41 5.33 -7.28
CA ASP A 111 -6.24 6.22 -6.48
C ASP A 111 -7.72 5.82 -6.53
N GLY A 112 -8.44 6.07 -5.44
CA GLY A 112 -9.90 5.99 -5.40
C GLY A 112 -10.56 7.08 -6.24
N GLY A 113 -11.69 6.77 -6.84
CA GLY A 113 -12.49 7.72 -7.62
C GLY A 113 -13.19 8.74 -6.71
N ALA A 114 -13.44 9.94 -7.23
CA ALA A 114 -14.19 10.95 -6.49
C ALA A 114 -15.68 10.59 -6.40
N GLY A 115 -16.34 11.00 -5.33
CA GLY A 115 -17.79 10.98 -5.23
C GLY A 115 -18.42 11.98 -6.20
N GLY A 116 -19.55 11.60 -6.78
CA GLY A 116 -20.34 12.44 -7.66
C GLY A 116 -21.08 13.53 -6.91
N ALA A 117 -21.32 14.66 -7.58
CA ALA A 117 -22.07 15.75 -6.96
C ALA A 117 -23.55 15.39 -6.77
N GLY A 118 -24.18 15.83 -5.69
CA GLY A 118 -25.64 15.77 -5.54
C GLY A 118 -26.33 16.85 -6.37
N GLY A 119 -27.58 16.61 -6.78
CA GLY A 119 -28.34 17.54 -7.60
C GLY A 119 -28.89 18.74 -6.81
N GLU A 120 -29.22 19.80 -7.53
CA GLU A 120 -29.85 21.03 -7.02
C GLU A 120 -31.38 20.92 -7.04
N ALA A 121 -32.04 21.45 -6.01
CA ALA A 121 -33.50 21.52 -5.90
C ALA A 121 -34.00 22.96 -5.80
N VAL A 122 -34.98 23.31 -6.63
CA VAL A 122 -35.64 24.62 -6.63
C VAL A 122 -37.16 24.45 -6.65
N SER A 123 -37.85 25.06 -5.69
CA SER A 123 -39.31 25.07 -5.58
C SER A 123 -39.86 26.46 -5.29
N TYR A 124 -40.87 26.90 -6.04
CA TYR A 124 -41.50 28.21 -5.82
C TYR A 124 -42.55 28.21 -4.71
N TYR A 125 -43.39 27.19 -4.63
CA TYR A 125 -44.49 27.14 -3.66
C TYR A 125 -44.34 26.04 -2.61
N GLY A 126 -43.30 25.23 -2.72
CA GLY A 126 -43.12 24.00 -1.97
C GLY A 126 -41.75 23.84 -1.33
N THR A 127 -41.52 22.65 -0.77
CA THR A 127 -40.23 22.30 -0.16
C THR A 127 -39.20 21.96 -1.23
N ALA A 128 -37.97 22.45 -1.08
CA ALA A 128 -36.82 22.08 -1.91
C ALA A 128 -35.82 21.26 -1.08
N VAL A 129 -35.44 20.08 -1.58
CA VAL A 129 -34.45 19.19 -0.93
C VAL A 129 -33.35 18.85 -1.91
N ALA A 130 -32.16 19.37 -1.69
CA ALA A 130 -31.01 19.08 -2.53
C ALA A 130 -30.50 17.65 -2.31
N GLY A 131 -29.87 17.09 -3.34
CA GLY A 131 -29.25 15.79 -3.26
C GLY A 131 -27.95 15.86 -2.47
N ARG A 132 -27.72 14.92 -1.56
CA ARG A 132 -26.40 14.67 -0.96
C ARG A 132 -25.38 14.25 -2.04
N GLY A 133 -24.12 14.70 -1.88
CA GLY A 133 -23.00 14.22 -2.70
C GLY A 133 -22.53 12.82 -2.31
N GLY A 134 -21.98 12.07 -3.26
CA GLY A 134 -21.53 10.70 -3.05
C GLY A 134 -20.20 10.62 -2.29
N ASP A 135 -19.94 9.50 -1.64
CA ASP A 135 -18.68 9.29 -0.93
C ASP A 135 -17.53 9.00 -1.91
N GLY A 136 -16.30 9.38 -1.58
CA GLY A 136 -15.11 9.06 -2.34
C GLY A 136 -14.69 7.58 -2.19
N GLY A 137 -14.02 7.05 -3.21
CA GLY A 137 -13.53 5.68 -3.21
C GLY A 137 -12.26 5.48 -2.38
N VAL A 138 -12.04 4.27 -1.86
CA VAL A 138 -10.81 3.92 -1.14
C VAL A 138 -9.63 3.79 -2.11
N GLY A 139 -8.43 4.19 -1.70
CA GLY A 139 -7.20 3.99 -2.46
C GLY A 139 -6.75 2.52 -2.51
N GLY A 140 -6.07 2.13 -3.58
CA GLY A 140 -5.59 0.78 -3.80
C GLY A 140 -4.34 0.45 -2.96
N ILE A 141 -4.16 -0.84 -2.63
CA ILE A 141 -2.99 -1.31 -1.88
C ILE A 141 -1.73 -1.26 -2.75
N GLY A 142 -0.60 -0.84 -2.18
CA GLY A 142 0.72 -0.83 -2.82
C GLY A 142 1.29 -2.23 -3.06
N THR A 143 2.17 -2.36 -4.05
CA THR A 143 2.83 -3.66 -4.34
C THR A 143 3.90 -4.00 -3.31
N SER A 144 3.96 -5.27 -2.87
CA SER A 144 5.01 -5.74 -1.97
C SER A 144 6.35 -5.94 -2.68
N GLY A 145 7.44 -5.77 -1.93
CA GLY A 145 8.77 -6.18 -2.34
C GLY A 145 8.96 -7.70 -2.31
N GLN A 146 9.87 -8.20 -3.14
CA GLN A 146 10.17 -9.63 -3.23
C GLN A 146 11.26 -10.04 -2.24
N THR A 147 11.26 -11.30 -1.85
CA THR A 147 12.29 -11.87 -0.97
C THR A 147 13.66 -11.92 -1.67
N GLY A 148 14.72 -11.65 -0.91
CA GLY A 148 16.10 -11.88 -1.36
C GLY A 148 16.43 -13.36 -1.54
N GLY A 149 17.29 -13.66 -2.51
CA GLY A 149 17.78 -15.02 -2.74
C GLY A 149 18.72 -15.49 -1.63
N ALA A 150 18.81 -16.80 -1.42
CA ALA A 150 19.76 -17.39 -0.48
C ALA A 150 21.21 -17.27 -0.97
N GLY A 151 22.16 -17.18 -0.04
CA GLY A 151 23.57 -17.32 -0.31
C GLY A 151 23.95 -18.77 -0.62
N GLY A 152 24.92 -18.95 -1.51
CA GLY A 152 25.44 -20.27 -1.90
C GLY A 152 26.28 -20.92 -0.80
N ALA A 153 26.25 -22.25 -0.70
CA ALA A 153 27.07 -22.98 0.25
C ALA A 153 28.56 -23.01 -0.15
N GLY A 154 29.43 -22.90 0.86
CA GLY A 154 30.88 -22.99 0.74
C GLY A 154 31.35 -24.32 0.19
N GLY A 155 32.32 -24.30 -0.71
CA GLY A 155 32.93 -25.51 -1.26
C GLY A 155 33.70 -26.28 -0.18
N ALA A 156 33.65 -27.61 -0.21
CA ALA A 156 34.46 -28.42 0.69
C ALA A 156 35.96 -28.28 0.38
N GLY A 157 36.78 -28.31 1.42
CA GLY A 157 38.23 -28.34 1.31
C GLY A 157 38.74 -29.64 0.71
N GLY A 158 39.74 -29.55 -0.16
CA GLY A 158 40.39 -30.73 -0.75
C GLY A 158 41.07 -31.59 0.30
N ARG A 159 41.08 -32.92 0.13
CA ARG A 159 41.85 -33.79 1.02
C ARG A 159 43.36 -33.63 0.78
N GLY A 160 44.14 -33.77 1.84
CA GLY A 160 45.58 -33.95 1.76
C GLY A 160 45.97 -35.23 1.02
N GLY A 161 47.27 -35.40 0.75
CA GLY A 161 47.79 -36.60 0.10
C GLY A 161 47.54 -37.87 0.93
N TRP A 162 47.47 -39.04 0.28
CA TRP A 162 47.03 -40.29 0.93
C TRP A 162 47.78 -40.61 2.23
N LEU A 163 49.10 -40.43 2.24
CA LEU A 163 49.95 -40.65 3.42
C LEU A 163 50.37 -39.35 4.09
N VAL A 164 50.77 -38.36 3.28
CA VAL A 164 51.31 -37.09 3.75
C VAL A 164 50.62 -35.94 3.02
N GLY A 165 50.24 -34.92 3.78
CA GLY A 165 49.79 -33.63 3.25
C GLY A 165 48.66 -33.04 4.06
N ASP A 166 48.58 -31.71 4.12
CA ASP A 166 47.51 -31.04 4.85
C ASP A 166 46.22 -31.02 4.03
N GLY A 167 45.08 -31.03 4.74
CA GLY A 167 43.77 -30.79 4.14
C GLY A 167 43.59 -29.32 3.78
N GLY A 168 42.88 -29.07 2.68
CA GLY A 168 42.50 -27.74 2.25
C GLY A 168 41.40 -27.15 3.13
N MET A 169 41.37 -25.83 3.23
CA MET A 169 40.31 -25.09 3.94
C MET A 169 38.97 -25.26 3.21
N GLY A 170 37.88 -25.33 3.97
CA GLY A 170 36.54 -25.16 3.44
C GLY A 170 36.29 -23.72 3.01
N GLY A 171 35.53 -23.52 1.94
CA GLY A 171 35.11 -22.21 1.45
C GLY A 171 34.07 -21.57 2.36
N SER A 172 34.02 -20.25 2.42
CA SER A 172 32.96 -19.53 3.13
C SER A 172 31.61 -19.71 2.42
N GLY A 173 30.51 -19.67 3.17
CA GLY A 173 29.17 -19.51 2.61
C GLY A 173 28.91 -18.09 2.14
N GLY A 174 28.03 -17.95 1.16
CA GLY A 174 27.65 -16.68 0.54
C GLY A 174 26.67 -15.91 1.40
N THR A 175 26.67 -14.58 1.29
CA THR A 175 25.67 -13.76 1.99
C THR A 175 24.31 -13.93 1.33
N GLY A 176 23.23 -13.95 2.12
CA GLY A 176 21.87 -13.84 1.61
C GLY A 176 21.62 -12.47 0.97
N GLY A 177 20.75 -12.42 -0.03
CA GLY A 177 20.34 -11.19 -0.68
C GLY A 177 19.38 -10.39 0.19
N GLY A 178 19.40 -9.05 0.10
CA GLY A 178 18.41 -8.23 0.78
C GLY A 178 17.00 -8.43 0.21
N GLY A 179 15.96 -8.17 1.00
CA GLY A 179 14.59 -8.10 0.52
C GLY A 179 14.29 -6.78 -0.19
N GLY A 180 13.36 -6.81 -1.14
CA GLY A 180 12.91 -5.61 -1.83
C GLY A 180 11.97 -4.75 -0.98
N THR A 181 11.95 -3.44 -1.22
CA THR A 181 11.02 -2.50 -0.57
C THR A 181 9.61 -2.64 -1.14
N GLY A 182 8.59 -2.49 -0.30
CA GLY A 182 7.22 -2.29 -0.76
C GLY A 182 6.99 -0.89 -1.32
N ASP A 183 5.97 -0.73 -2.17
CA ASP A 183 5.60 0.54 -2.79
C ASP A 183 4.38 1.18 -2.11
N PHE A 184 4.09 2.45 -2.41
CA PHE A 184 3.06 3.22 -1.72
C PHE A 184 1.63 2.73 -1.98
N GLY A 185 0.74 2.95 -1.01
CA GLY A 185 -0.70 2.86 -1.21
C GLY A 185 -1.25 4.04 -2.01
N GLY A 186 -2.37 3.84 -2.70
CA GLY A 186 -3.07 4.86 -3.47
C GLY A 186 -3.86 5.80 -2.57
N LYS A 187 -4.17 7.01 -3.04
CA LYS A 187 -4.97 7.97 -2.27
C LYS A 187 -6.44 7.60 -2.29
N GLY A 188 -7.15 7.96 -1.23
CA GLY A 188 -8.60 7.97 -1.24
C GLY A 188 -9.15 9.09 -2.12
N GLY A 189 -10.31 8.84 -2.73
CA GLY A 189 -11.04 9.83 -3.53
C GLY A 189 -11.71 10.89 -2.66
N ALA A 190 -11.87 12.09 -3.19
CA ALA A 190 -12.62 13.14 -2.51
C ALA A 190 -14.12 12.81 -2.46
N GLY A 191 -14.82 13.26 -1.42
CA GLY A 191 -16.27 13.25 -1.39
C GLY A 191 -16.88 14.19 -2.44
N GLY A 192 -18.10 13.88 -2.87
CA GLY A 192 -18.87 14.70 -3.80
C GLY A 192 -19.55 15.87 -3.08
N PHE A 193 -19.56 17.04 -3.72
CA PHE A 193 -20.29 18.22 -3.24
C PHE A 193 -21.79 18.11 -3.55
N SER A 194 -22.67 18.76 -2.79
CA SER A 194 -24.09 18.85 -3.14
C SER A 194 -24.35 20.16 -3.88
N GLY A 195 -24.78 20.14 -5.15
CA GLY A 195 -25.05 21.34 -5.97
C GLY A 195 -23.83 22.00 -6.62
N THR A 196 -23.77 23.34 -6.69
CA THR A 196 -22.62 24.09 -7.23
C THR A 196 -21.71 24.63 -6.11
N PRO A 197 -20.37 24.44 -6.17
CA PRO A 197 -19.47 24.90 -5.11
C PRO A 197 -19.64 26.39 -4.79
N GLY A 198 -20.06 26.71 -3.56
CA GLY A 198 -20.32 28.08 -3.10
C GLY A 198 -21.63 28.70 -3.59
N GLY A 199 -22.55 27.88 -4.12
CA GLY A 199 -23.91 28.28 -4.49
C GLY A 199 -24.99 27.55 -3.69
N ASP A 200 -26.20 28.10 -3.74
CA ASP A 200 -27.37 27.50 -3.11
C ASP A 200 -27.76 26.21 -3.82
N SER A 201 -27.92 25.12 -3.07
CA SER A 201 -28.32 23.83 -3.68
C SER A 201 -29.78 23.48 -3.41
N ALA A 202 -30.39 24.16 -2.45
CA ALA A 202 -31.83 24.13 -2.21
C ALA A 202 -32.38 25.56 -2.14
N VAL A 203 -33.36 25.86 -2.99
CA VAL A 203 -34.05 27.17 -2.98
C VAL A 203 -35.55 26.97 -2.88
N SER A 204 -36.16 27.54 -1.85
CA SER A 204 -37.62 27.62 -1.68
C SER A 204 -38.10 29.06 -1.52
N VAL A 205 -39.12 29.48 -2.26
CA VAL A 205 -39.68 30.85 -2.13
C VAL A 205 -40.72 30.94 -1.01
N SER A 206 -41.36 29.85 -0.61
CA SER A 206 -42.47 29.90 0.36
C SER A 206 -42.33 28.97 1.57
N VAL A 207 -41.61 27.86 1.48
CA VAL A 207 -41.55 26.83 2.54
C VAL A 207 -40.09 26.45 2.86
N ASP A 208 -39.79 25.18 3.04
CA ASP A 208 -38.49 24.68 3.46
C ASP A 208 -37.50 24.57 2.30
N ALA A 209 -36.25 24.93 2.58
CA ALA A 209 -35.12 24.62 1.73
C ALA A 209 -34.10 23.81 2.54
N ILE A 210 -33.76 22.62 2.08
CA ILE A 210 -32.86 21.70 2.77
C ILE A 210 -31.67 21.41 1.87
N GLY A 211 -30.51 21.96 2.25
CA GLY A 211 -29.23 21.74 1.58
C GLY A 211 -28.78 20.29 1.75
N GLY A 212 -28.17 19.75 0.70
CA GLY A 212 -27.67 18.38 0.70
C GLY A 212 -26.36 18.29 1.49
N LYS A 213 -26.15 17.13 2.10
CA LYS A 213 -24.89 16.86 2.81
C LYS A 213 -23.75 16.70 1.81
N GLY A 214 -22.53 17.02 2.25
CA GLY A 214 -21.32 16.61 1.55
C GLY A 214 -21.14 15.09 1.58
N GLY A 215 -20.46 14.57 0.57
CA GLY A 215 -19.92 13.22 0.56
C GLY A 215 -18.69 13.11 1.45
N ASN A 216 -18.49 11.95 2.06
CA ASN A 216 -17.28 11.66 2.82
C ASN A 216 -16.11 11.42 1.86
N GLY A 217 -14.89 11.73 2.29
CA GLY A 217 -13.68 11.30 1.59
C GLY A 217 -13.44 9.80 1.75
N GLY A 218 -12.82 9.18 0.76
CA GLY A 218 -12.40 7.79 0.82
C GLY A 218 -11.11 7.61 1.61
N ASN A 219 -10.91 6.44 2.21
CA ASN A 219 -9.67 6.15 2.95
C ASN A 219 -8.47 5.98 2.00
N GLY A 220 -7.27 6.29 2.47
CA GLY A 220 -6.03 5.95 1.79
C GLY A 220 -5.80 4.44 1.74
N GLY A 221 -5.12 3.97 0.69
CA GLY A 221 -4.72 2.58 0.54
C GLY A 221 -3.53 2.20 1.41
N GLU A 222 -3.43 0.93 1.77
CA GLU A 222 -2.26 0.41 2.52
C GLU A 222 -1.01 0.38 1.63
N GLY A 223 0.16 0.65 2.21
CA GLY A 223 1.45 0.46 1.54
C GLY A 223 1.82 -1.02 1.39
N GLY A 224 2.60 -1.35 0.37
CA GLY A 224 3.08 -2.71 0.15
C GLY A 224 4.05 -3.16 1.25
N THR A 225 4.07 -4.46 1.56
CA THR A 225 5.04 -4.98 2.53
C THR A 225 6.45 -5.07 1.95
N GLY A 226 7.46 -4.93 2.80
CA GLY A 226 8.84 -5.25 2.43
C GLY A 226 9.06 -6.75 2.29
N GLY A 227 9.89 -7.15 1.33
CA GLY A 227 10.29 -8.54 1.11
C GLY A 227 11.26 -9.03 2.18
N GLY A 228 11.26 -10.34 2.47
CA GLY A 228 12.21 -10.91 3.42
C GLY A 228 13.65 -10.91 2.90
N GLY A 229 14.64 -10.86 3.78
CA GLY A 229 16.03 -11.14 3.46
C GLY A 229 16.24 -12.62 3.19
N GLY A 230 17.16 -12.95 2.28
CA GLY A 230 17.56 -14.32 2.00
C GLY A 230 18.48 -14.88 3.08
N ALA A 231 18.45 -16.19 3.31
CA ALA A 231 19.36 -16.84 4.25
C ALA A 231 20.81 -16.81 3.76
N GLY A 232 21.77 -16.75 4.68
CA GLY A 232 23.18 -16.97 4.40
C GLY A 232 23.50 -18.43 4.07
N GLY A 233 24.47 -18.66 3.19
CA GLY A 233 24.92 -20.00 2.83
C GLY A 233 25.78 -20.62 3.95
N SER A 234 25.75 -21.94 4.09
CA SER A 234 26.63 -22.62 5.05
C SER A 234 28.09 -22.56 4.60
N GLY A 235 29.03 -22.55 5.55
CA GLY A 235 30.45 -22.75 5.28
C GLY A 235 30.75 -24.19 4.84
N GLY A 236 31.75 -24.36 3.99
CA GLY A 236 32.19 -25.66 3.52
C GLY A 236 33.01 -26.39 4.58
N GLU A 237 32.95 -27.72 4.60
CA GLU A 237 33.79 -28.52 5.49
C GLU A 237 35.27 -28.41 5.10
N GLY A 238 36.16 -28.44 6.09
CA GLY A 238 37.60 -28.54 5.87
C GLY A 238 38.00 -29.94 5.41
N GLY A 239 38.97 -30.02 4.50
CA GLY A 239 39.50 -31.28 4.00
C GLY A 239 40.27 -32.04 5.06
N ALA A 240 40.20 -33.37 5.04
CA ALA A 240 41.06 -34.19 5.91
C ALA A 240 42.53 -34.09 5.48
N GLY A 241 43.45 -34.07 6.45
CA GLY A 241 44.88 -34.28 6.21
C GLY A 241 45.21 -35.71 5.78
N GLY A 242 46.47 -35.94 5.44
CA GLY A 242 46.99 -37.25 5.04
C GLY A 242 46.91 -38.25 6.18
N TRP A 243 46.77 -39.54 5.84
CA TRP A 243 46.43 -40.56 6.84
C TRP A 243 47.50 -40.71 7.93
N LEU A 244 48.78 -40.55 7.58
CA LEU A 244 49.88 -40.64 8.53
C LEU A 244 50.27 -39.27 9.08
N VAL A 245 50.54 -38.32 8.18
CA VAL A 245 51.05 -37.00 8.56
C VAL A 245 50.32 -35.91 7.79
N GLY A 246 49.79 -34.92 8.50
CA GLY A 246 49.15 -33.75 7.91
C GLY A 246 48.04 -33.22 8.79
N ASN A 247 47.91 -31.90 8.84
CA ASN A 247 46.83 -31.23 9.54
C ASN A 247 45.54 -31.32 8.71
N GLY A 248 44.39 -31.40 9.37
CA GLY A 248 43.12 -31.15 8.70
C GLY A 248 42.98 -29.67 8.34
N GLY A 249 42.30 -29.39 7.22
CA GLY A 249 41.95 -28.03 6.85
C GLY A 249 40.85 -27.48 7.75
N GLY A 250 40.86 -26.17 8.01
CA GLY A 250 39.77 -25.51 8.73
C GLY A 250 38.47 -25.52 7.93
N GLY A 251 37.34 -25.55 8.62
CA GLY A 251 36.03 -25.33 8.02
C GLY A 251 35.84 -23.87 7.60
N GLY A 252 35.01 -23.66 6.59
CA GLY A 252 34.63 -22.33 6.13
C GLY A 252 33.62 -21.68 7.07
N ASN A 253 33.59 -20.35 7.07
CA ASN A 253 32.58 -19.59 7.82
C ASN A 253 31.23 -19.65 7.09
N GLY A 254 30.13 -19.64 7.84
CA GLY A 254 28.81 -19.39 7.28
C GLY A 254 28.66 -17.95 6.79
N GLY A 255 27.79 -17.76 5.80
CA GLY A 255 27.48 -16.45 5.22
C GLY A 255 26.46 -15.68 6.07
N LEU A 256 26.48 -14.36 5.97
CA LEU A 256 25.48 -13.52 6.66
C LEU A 256 24.10 -13.68 6.03
N GLY A 257 23.05 -13.57 6.84
CA GLY A 257 21.69 -13.39 6.34
C GLY A 257 21.49 -12.01 5.70
N GLY A 258 20.63 -11.94 4.68
CA GLY A 258 20.27 -10.70 4.01
C GLY A 258 19.33 -9.83 4.86
N ALA A 259 19.41 -8.50 4.73
CA ALA A 259 18.47 -7.61 5.40
C ALA A 259 17.05 -7.73 4.82
N GLY A 260 16.02 -7.51 5.62
CA GLY A 260 14.66 -7.37 5.14
C GLY A 260 14.43 -6.04 4.42
N GLY A 261 13.48 -6.02 3.49
CA GLY A 261 13.07 -4.83 2.76
C GLY A 261 12.19 -3.90 3.60
N MET A 262 12.22 -2.61 3.31
CA MET A 262 11.34 -1.62 3.95
C MET A 262 9.89 -1.77 3.45
N GLY A 263 8.90 -1.55 4.31
CA GLY A 263 7.51 -1.42 3.88
C GLY A 263 7.23 -0.10 3.14
N GLY A 264 6.30 -0.10 2.19
CA GLY A 264 5.85 1.10 1.48
C GLY A 264 4.96 1.98 2.35
N GLY A 265 4.91 3.27 2.07
CA GLY A 265 4.06 4.20 2.81
C GLY A 265 2.57 4.03 2.50
N GLY A 266 1.70 4.39 3.44
CA GLY A 266 0.26 4.44 3.23
C GLY A 266 -0.16 5.59 2.32
N GLY A 267 -1.28 5.42 1.64
CA GLY A 267 -1.90 6.47 0.83
C GLY A 267 -2.60 7.53 1.67
N MET A 268 -2.80 8.73 1.13
CA MET A 268 -3.52 9.79 1.83
C MET A 268 -5.03 9.53 1.83
N GLY A 269 -5.72 9.86 2.91
CA GLY A 269 -7.17 9.94 2.95
C GLY A 269 -7.71 11.08 2.06
N GLY A 270 -8.86 10.87 1.45
CA GLY A 270 -9.56 11.86 0.66
C GLY A 270 -10.28 12.88 1.53
N ASN A 271 -10.45 14.10 1.04
CA ASN A 271 -11.19 15.12 1.78
C ASN A 271 -12.70 14.87 1.69
N GLY A 272 -13.41 15.13 2.78
CA GLY A 272 -14.85 15.27 2.78
C GLY A 272 -15.27 16.55 2.05
N ALA A 273 -16.42 16.52 1.39
CA ALA A 273 -16.97 17.68 0.72
C ALA A 273 -17.76 18.57 1.68
N ASN A 274 -17.85 19.85 1.37
CA ASN A 274 -18.70 20.78 2.11
C ASN A 274 -20.19 20.38 1.97
N GLY A 275 -20.97 20.69 3.01
CA GLY A 275 -22.42 20.70 2.92
C GLY A 275 -22.91 21.87 2.06
N ALA A 276 -24.07 21.72 1.44
CA ALA A 276 -24.64 22.74 0.59
C ALA A 276 -25.38 23.84 1.36
N ASP A 277 -25.39 25.03 0.77
CA ASP A 277 -26.22 26.13 1.23
C ASP A 277 -27.70 25.92 0.84
N ALA A 278 -28.58 26.50 1.65
CA ALA A 278 -30.02 26.51 1.42
C ALA A 278 -30.59 27.92 1.62
N VAL A 279 -31.57 28.29 0.80
CA VAL A 279 -32.25 29.59 0.86
C VAL A 279 -33.75 29.42 0.90
N SER A 280 -34.38 30.05 1.88
CA SER A 280 -35.84 30.10 2.02
C SER A 280 -36.30 31.52 2.27
N GLN A 281 -37.30 31.98 1.51
CA GLN A 281 -37.98 33.27 1.76
C GLN A 281 -39.20 33.13 2.68
N SER A 282 -39.41 31.95 3.28
CA SER A 282 -40.57 31.67 4.12
C SER A 282 -40.64 32.55 5.38
N THR A 283 -41.85 32.98 5.72
CA THR A 283 -42.16 33.69 6.98
C THR A 283 -43.14 32.92 7.86
N PHE A 284 -43.43 31.64 7.56
CA PHE A 284 -44.53 30.88 8.19
C PHE A 284 -44.32 30.50 9.67
N GLY A 285 -43.13 30.75 10.23
CA GLY A 285 -42.85 30.60 11.67
C GLY A 285 -41.64 29.69 11.97
N PRO A 286 -41.25 29.57 13.24
CA PRO A 286 -40.12 28.72 13.64
C PRO A 286 -40.39 27.25 13.30
N GLY A 287 -39.43 26.62 12.62
CA GLY A 287 -39.53 25.24 12.12
C GLY A 287 -39.81 25.11 10.62
N VAL A 288 -40.07 26.22 9.93
CA VAL A 288 -40.10 26.31 8.48
C VAL A 288 -39.04 27.32 8.02
N GLY A 289 -38.08 26.91 7.19
CA GLY A 289 -36.98 27.77 6.79
C GLY A 289 -35.88 27.10 5.97
N ALA A 290 -34.70 27.72 6.01
CA ALA A 290 -33.54 27.23 5.30
C ALA A 290 -32.61 26.44 6.22
N HIS A 291 -32.27 25.22 5.80
CA HIS A 291 -31.41 24.31 6.56
C HIS A 291 -30.20 23.95 5.71
N GLY A 292 -29.03 24.48 6.06
CA GLY A 292 -27.77 24.13 5.40
C GLY A 292 -27.40 22.67 5.62
N GLY A 293 -26.75 22.06 4.63
CA GLY A 293 -26.28 20.68 4.70
C GLY A 293 -25.06 20.50 5.61
N ASN A 294 -24.88 19.30 6.15
CA ASN A 294 -23.65 18.97 6.88
C ASN A 294 -22.49 18.74 5.91
N GLY A 295 -21.28 19.10 6.33
CA GLY A 295 -20.05 18.65 5.68
C GLY A 295 -19.88 17.13 5.78
N GLY A 296 -19.21 16.54 4.79
CA GLY A 296 -18.77 15.16 4.82
C GLY A 296 -17.48 15.01 5.64
N ASN A 297 -17.28 13.84 6.23
CA ASN A 297 -16.06 13.54 6.97
C ASN A 297 -14.89 13.31 6.00
N GLY A 298 -13.67 13.59 6.45
CA GLY A 298 -12.45 13.18 5.76
C GLY A 298 -12.23 11.68 5.85
N GLY A 299 -11.55 11.11 4.87
CA GLY A 299 -11.12 9.72 4.88
C GLY A 299 -9.90 9.51 5.76
N ASP A 300 -9.78 8.30 6.31
CA ASP A 300 -8.62 7.91 7.10
C ASP A 300 -7.35 7.86 6.26
N ALA A 301 -6.21 8.07 6.91
CA ALA A 301 -4.91 7.76 6.32
C ALA A 301 -4.82 6.26 5.99
N GLY A 302 -4.11 5.93 4.91
CA GLY A 302 -3.68 4.58 4.63
C GLY A 302 -2.62 4.11 5.62
N HIS A 303 -2.62 2.82 5.94
CA HIS A 303 -1.59 2.20 6.76
C HIS A 303 -0.28 2.06 5.98
N GLY A 304 0.85 2.27 6.63
CA GLY A 304 2.15 1.89 6.09
C GLY A 304 2.29 0.37 6.06
N GLY A 305 2.93 -0.17 5.03
CA GLY A 305 3.19 -1.60 4.92
C GLY A 305 4.21 -2.09 5.95
N GLY A 306 4.08 -3.34 6.39
CA GLY A 306 5.09 -3.96 7.28
C GLY A 306 6.45 -4.12 6.59
N GLY A 307 7.53 -4.00 7.36
CA GLY A 307 8.88 -4.33 6.90
C GLY A 307 9.07 -5.85 6.77
N GLY A 308 9.97 -6.27 5.89
CA GLY A 308 10.33 -7.67 5.72
C GLY A 308 11.25 -8.18 6.82
N ALA A 309 11.16 -9.45 7.18
CA ALA A 309 12.11 -10.07 8.12
C ALA A 309 13.52 -10.15 7.53
N GLY A 310 14.55 -10.10 8.37
CA GLY A 310 15.91 -10.44 7.98
C GLY A 310 16.09 -11.94 7.75
N GLY A 311 17.03 -12.32 6.89
CA GLY A 311 17.37 -13.73 6.66
C GLY A 311 18.24 -14.29 7.77
N ASP A 312 18.16 -15.59 8.02
CA ASP A 312 19.06 -16.25 8.98
C ASP A 312 20.50 -16.32 8.45
N GLY A 313 21.47 -16.34 9.35
CA GLY A 313 22.87 -16.60 9.04
C GLY A 313 23.13 -18.07 8.69
N GLY A 314 24.13 -18.33 7.87
CA GLY A 314 24.55 -19.67 7.49
C GLY A 314 25.38 -20.35 8.58
N TYR A 315 25.28 -21.67 8.64
CA TYR A 315 26.05 -22.47 9.61
C TYR A 315 27.55 -22.53 9.27
N ALA A 316 28.38 -22.70 10.29
CA ALA A 316 29.81 -22.97 10.12
C ALA A 316 30.09 -24.33 9.45
N GLY A 317 31.15 -24.38 8.65
CA GLY A 317 31.74 -25.63 8.18
C GLY A 317 32.57 -26.30 9.27
N THR A 318 32.53 -27.64 9.33
CA THR A 318 33.33 -28.41 10.29
C THR A 318 34.80 -28.48 9.86
N GLY A 319 35.72 -28.54 10.81
CA GLY A 319 37.14 -28.72 10.52
C GLY A 319 37.50 -30.17 10.15
N GLY A 320 38.43 -30.32 9.20
CA GLY A 320 38.88 -31.61 8.72
C GLY A 320 39.72 -32.38 9.76
N ARG A 321 39.76 -33.70 9.64
CA ARG A 321 40.57 -34.57 10.52
C ARG A 321 42.07 -34.46 10.21
N GLY A 322 42.92 -34.46 11.23
CA GLY A 322 44.38 -34.59 11.09
C GLY A 322 44.88 -36.03 10.96
N GLY A 323 46.15 -36.20 10.59
CA GLY A 323 46.84 -37.48 10.40
C GLY A 323 47.13 -38.23 11.70
N LEU A 324 47.19 -39.56 11.60
CA LEU A 324 47.27 -40.48 12.75
C LEU A 324 48.56 -40.33 13.57
N LEU A 325 49.70 -40.12 12.90
CA LEU A 325 51.01 -40.06 13.54
C LEU A 325 51.40 -38.64 13.91
N SER A 326 51.00 -37.67 13.09
CA SER A 326 51.25 -36.25 13.33
C SER A 326 50.30 -35.40 12.50
N GLY A 327 49.33 -34.75 13.16
CA GLY A 327 48.42 -33.84 12.50
C GLY A 327 47.38 -33.28 13.46
N GLN A 328 47.15 -31.98 13.40
CA GLN A 328 46.08 -31.32 14.15
C GLN A 328 44.77 -31.43 13.39
N GLN A 329 43.66 -31.51 14.12
CA GLN A 329 42.34 -31.33 13.52
C GLN A 329 42.20 -29.86 13.05
N GLY A 330 41.58 -29.67 11.89
CA GLY A 330 41.18 -28.35 11.44
C GLY A 330 40.19 -27.71 12.40
N VAL A 331 40.24 -26.39 12.51
CA VAL A 331 39.27 -25.62 13.30
C VAL A 331 37.92 -25.56 12.58
N THR A 332 36.82 -25.60 13.32
CA THR A 332 35.49 -25.29 12.77
C THR A 332 35.43 -23.81 12.41
N GLY A 333 34.72 -23.48 11.33
CA GLY A 333 34.44 -22.10 10.96
C GLY A 333 33.53 -21.40 11.99
N LEU A 334 33.27 -20.12 11.75
CA LEU A 334 32.27 -19.35 12.48
C LEU A 334 30.95 -19.38 11.73
N GLY A 335 29.82 -19.39 12.45
CA GLY A 335 28.52 -19.16 11.84
C GLY A 335 28.37 -17.72 11.35
N GLY A 336 27.44 -17.51 10.42
CA GLY A 336 27.07 -16.18 9.95
C GLY A 336 26.11 -15.49 10.92
N GLY A 337 26.19 -14.17 11.02
CA GLY A 337 25.15 -13.37 11.67
C GLY A 337 23.86 -13.35 10.85
N GLY A 338 22.72 -13.21 11.52
CA GLY A 338 21.44 -12.96 10.86
C GLY A 338 21.34 -11.55 10.28
N GLY A 339 20.41 -11.38 9.34
CA GLY A 339 20.10 -10.10 8.71
C GLY A 339 19.20 -9.23 9.59
N ILE A 340 19.29 -7.93 9.42
CA ILE A 340 18.42 -6.97 10.11
C ILE A 340 17.04 -6.95 9.42
N GLY A 341 15.96 -7.01 10.17
CA GLY A 341 14.60 -6.83 9.66
C GLY A 341 14.35 -5.39 9.20
N GLY A 342 13.63 -5.24 8.09
CA GLY A 342 13.33 -3.95 7.48
C GLY A 342 12.36 -3.13 8.33
N SER A 343 12.47 -1.80 8.27
CA SER A 343 11.48 -0.93 8.91
C SER A 343 10.13 -1.03 8.20
N GLY A 344 9.05 -0.80 8.94
CA GLY A 344 7.75 -0.58 8.32
C GLY A 344 7.67 0.78 7.62
N GLY A 345 6.67 0.92 6.77
CA GLY A 345 6.36 2.16 6.09
C GLY A 345 5.61 3.14 6.99
N GLU A 346 5.69 4.42 6.65
CA GLU A 346 4.91 5.47 7.32
C GLU A 346 3.45 5.43 6.88
N HIS A 347 2.53 5.84 7.74
CA HIS A 347 1.14 6.07 7.37
C HIS A 347 0.99 7.26 6.41
N GLY A 348 -0.14 7.32 5.70
CA GLY A 348 -0.50 8.50 4.90
C GLY A 348 -1.02 9.68 5.73
N THR A 349 -1.35 10.79 5.09
CA THR A 349 -2.04 11.90 5.79
C THR A 349 -3.54 11.67 5.83
N VAL A 350 -4.21 12.18 6.86
CA VAL A 350 -5.67 12.12 6.98
C VAL A 350 -6.35 13.11 6.03
N GLY A 351 -7.55 12.80 5.58
CA GLY A 351 -8.41 13.73 4.87
C GLY A 351 -9.03 14.76 5.81
N SER A 352 -9.25 15.98 5.33
CA SER A 352 -9.99 17.00 6.08
C SER A 352 -11.50 16.76 5.97
N GLY A 353 -12.24 17.05 7.04
CA GLY A 353 -13.69 17.19 6.97
C GLY A 353 -14.12 18.42 6.18
N GLY A 354 -15.30 18.35 5.58
CA GLY A 354 -15.91 19.46 4.85
C GLY A 354 -16.56 20.48 5.78
N ALA A 355 -16.67 21.72 5.33
CA ALA A 355 -17.38 22.76 6.04
C ALA A 355 -18.91 22.51 6.07
N ALA A 356 -19.58 23.09 7.06
CA ALA A 356 -21.03 23.17 7.09
C ALA A 356 -21.57 24.07 5.97
N GLY A 357 -22.71 23.70 5.41
CA GLY A 357 -23.54 24.59 4.60
C GLY A 357 -24.33 25.56 5.47
N THR A 358 -24.71 26.68 4.89
CA THR A 358 -25.44 27.78 5.53
C THR A 358 -26.93 27.72 5.16
N GLY A 359 -27.78 28.05 6.14
CA GLY A 359 -29.20 28.30 5.87
C GLY A 359 -29.46 29.80 5.86
N THR A 360 -30.19 30.30 4.85
CA THR A 360 -30.59 31.71 4.77
C THR A 360 -32.11 31.86 4.80
N SER A 361 -32.66 32.22 5.96
CA SER A 361 -34.06 32.62 6.22
C SER A 361 -34.19 33.19 7.65
N PRO A 362 -35.32 33.82 8.02
CA PRO A 362 -35.56 34.28 9.40
C PRO A 362 -35.52 33.18 10.47
N TYR A 363 -35.67 31.91 10.08
CA TYR A 363 -35.67 30.73 10.96
C TYR A 363 -34.65 29.67 10.54
N ALA A 364 -33.54 30.12 9.92
CA ALA A 364 -32.56 29.23 9.35
C ALA A 364 -31.66 28.52 10.37
N THR A 365 -31.13 27.37 9.95
CA THR A 365 -30.09 26.64 10.68
C THR A 365 -28.95 26.28 9.74
N ASN A 366 -27.72 26.43 10.20
CA ASN A 366 -26.55 25.93 9.48
C ASN A 366 -26.37 24.43 9.75
N GLY A 367 -25.68 23.76 8.84
CA GLY A 367 -25.22 22.40 9.05
C GLY A 367 -24.09 22.33 10.09
N SER A 368 -23.58 21.13 10.29
CA SER A 368 -22.34 20.88 11.05
C SER A 368 -21.16 20.58 10.12
N PRO A 369 -19.94 21.02 10.44
CA PRO A 369 -18.74 20.56 9.74
C PRO A 369 -18.57 19.05 9.90
N GLY A 370 -17.90 18.44 8.93
CA GLY A 370 -17.46 17.05 9.02
C GLY A 370 -16.18 16.92 9.85
N ASP A 371 -15.97 15.73 10.41
CA ASP A 371 -14.75 15.41 11.14
C ASP A 371 -13.60 15.09 10.18
N PRO A 372 -12.34 15.40 10.53
CA PRO A 372 -11.19 14.88 9.81
C PRO A 372 -11.07 13.36 9.99
N GLY A 373 -10.37 12.70 9.06
CA GLY A 373 -10.06 11.28 9.16
C GLY A 373 -9.08 10.95 10.29
N HIS A 374 -8.94 9.66 10.57
CA HIS A 374 -8.01 9.12 11.55
C HIS A 374 -6.65 8.73 10.94
N GLY A 375 -5.61 8.78 11.75
CA GLY A 375 -4.23 8.45 11.36
C GLY A 375 -3.27 8.55 12.56
N GLY A 376 -1.98 8.74 12.28
CA GLY A 376 -0.91 8.80 13.29
C GLY A 376 -0.10 7.51 13.38
N ASP A 377 0.80 7.44 14.36
CA ASP A 377 1.80 6.36 14.44
C ASP A 377 1.22 4.95 14.57
N ALA A 378 -0.01 4.82 15.07
CA ALA A 378 -0.73 3.53 15.09
C ALA A 378 -1.00 2.97 13.70
N TYR A 379 -0.88 3.80 12.65
CA TYR A 379 -1.05 3.40 11.26
C TYR A 379 0.29 3.12 10.57
N ASN A 380 1.43 3.34 11.24
CA ASN A 380 2.73 2.97 10.71
C ASN A 380 2.87 1.44 10.63
N GLY A 381 3.58 0.96 9.61
CA GLY A 381 3.93 -0.44 9.49
C GLY A 381 4.89 -0.87 10.60
N ALA A 382 4.76 -2.13 11.02
CA ALA A 382 5.70 -2.73 11.95
C ALA A 382 7.05 -3.00 11.29
N ARG A 383 8.14 -2.93 12.06
CA ARG A 383 9.46 -3.43 11.64
C ARG A 383 9.40 -4.97 11.57
N GLY A 384 10.08 -5.55 10.57
CA GLY A 384 10.29 -6.99 10.48
C GLY A 384 11.28 -7.51 11.53
N ASP A 385 11.19 -8.80 11.81
CA ASP A 385 12.08 -9.46 12.77
C ASP A 385 13.51 -9.57 12.22
N ASP A 386 14.50 -9.54 13.12
CA ASP A 386 15.89 -9.84 12.76
C ASP A 386 16.07 -11.36 12.58
N GLY A 387 16.93 -11.74 11.63
CA GLY A 387 17.28 -13.14 11.41
C GLY A 387 18.16 -13.71 12.52
N ASN A 388 18.15 -15.03 12.67
CA ASN A 388 18.96 -15.72 13.66
C ASN A 388 20.40 -15.91 13.16
N PRO A 389 21.41 -15.91 14.06
CA PRO A 389 22.74 -16.36 13.72
C PRO A 389 22.80 -17.89 13.47
N GLY A 390 23.75 -18.32 12.65
CA GLY A 390 24.05 -19.73 12.36
C GLY A 390 25.25 -20.28 13.12
#